data_AF-A0A7C7UGX9-F1
#
_entry.id   AF-A0A7C7UGX9-F1
#
_cell.length_a   1.000
_cell.length_b   1.000
_cell.length_c   1.000
_cell.angle_alpha   90.00
_cell.angle_beta   90.00
_cell.angle_gamma   90.00
#
_symmetry.space_group_name_H-M   'P 1'
#
loop_
_entity.id
_entity.type
_entity.pdbx_description
1 polymer ?
#
loop_
_entity_poly.entity_id
_entity_poly.type
_entity_poly.pdbx_seq_one_letter_code
_entity_poly.pdbx_strand_id
1 'polypeptide(L)'
;IKEILKIRAREEKVEISEEALDRLTELGAKSSLRYVVQLLSLASQNAATKHRSRVELEDVERVGKLFVDVSGAAEHLKKYEEKLLKH
;
A
#
# COMPACT_ATOMS: atom_id res chain seq x y z
N ILE A 1 -0.44 14.20 5.75
CA ILE A 1 -0.05 12.82 5.34
C ILE A 1 1.05 12.88 4.28
N LYS A 2 0.84 13.55 3.13
CA LYS A 2 1.84 13.68 2.06
C LYS A 2 3.25 14.07 2.54
N GLU A 3 3.38 15.13 3.35
CA GLU A 3 4.72 15.55 3.82
C GLU A 3 5.39 14.58 4.78
N ILE A 4 4.59 13.85 5.57
CA ILE A 4 5.15 12.79 6.43
C ILE A 4 5.70 11.67 5.55
N LEU A 5 5.00 11.28 4.48
CA LEU A 5 5.46 10.28 3.53
C LEU A 5 6.71 10.75 2.77
N LYS A 6 6.81 12.03 2.39
CA LYS A 6 8.04 12.58 1.78
C LYS A 6 9.23 12.51 2.73
N ILE A 7 9.04 12.86 4.00
CA ILE A 7 10.10 12.77 5.02
C ILE A 7 10.54 11.31 5.16
N ARG A 8 9.59 10.36 5.25
CA ARG A 8 9.91 8.94 5.35
C ARG A 8 10.61 8.37 4.12
N ALA A 9 10.15 8.71 2.93
CA ALA A 9 10.82 8.32 1.68
C ALA A 9 12.28 8.82 1.65
N ARG A 10 12.51 10.07 2.10
CA ARG A 10 13.87 10.61 2.22
C ARG A 10 14.72 9.89 3.26
N GLU A 11 14.17 9.59 4.44
CA GLU A 11 14.87 8.84 5.50
C GLU A 11 15.25 7.43 5.03
N GLU A 12 14.35 6.76 4.32
CA GLU A 12 14.56 5.41 3.76
C GLU A 12 15.38 5.42 2.46
N LYS A 13 15.77 6.60 1.95
CA LYS A 13 16.47 6.80 0.67
C LYS A 13 15.72 6.18 -0.52
N VAL A 14 14.39 6.25 -0.48
CA VAL A 14 13.48 5.75 -1.52
C VAL A 14 13.12 6.91 -2.44
N GLU A 15 13.41 6.76 -3.73
CA GLU A 15 12.86 7.64 -4.74
C GLU A 15 11.41 7.23 -5.03
N ILE A 16 10.50 8.20 -5.10
CA ILE A 16 9.07 7.94 -5.31
C ILE A 16 8.53 8.90 -6.38
N SER A 17 7.69 8.41 -7.29
CA SER A 17 6.96 9.27 -8.23
C SER A 17 5.83 10.03 -7.54
N GLU A 18 5.45 11.18 -8.09
CA GLU A 18 4.38 12.00 -7.50
C GLU A 18 3.05 11.24 -7.51
N GLU A 19 2.78 10.47 -8.56
CA GLU A 19 1.59 9.62 -8.68
C GLU A 19 1.54 8.56 -7.58
N ALA A 20 2.67 7.91 -7.28
CA ALA A 20 2.77 6.94 -6.20
C ALA A 20 2.57 7.59 -4.82
N LEU A 21 3.14 8.78 -4.63
CA LEU A 21 3.01 9.55 -3.39
C LEU A 21 1.58 10.05 -3.15
N ASP A 22 0.90 10.50 -4.20
CA ASP A 22 -0.50 10.90 -4.15
C ASP A 22 -1.38 9.70 -3.82
N ARG A 23 -1.12 8.54 -4.44
CA ARG A 23 -1.87 7.32 -4.15
C ARG A 23 -1.71 6.86 -2.71
N LEU A 24 -0.48 6.86 -2.17
CA LEU A 24 -0.25 6.56 -0.75
C LEU A 24 -0.95 7.58 0.17
N THR A 25 -1.01 8.84 -0.23
CA THR A 25 -1.70 9.88 0.54
C THR A 25 -3.21 9.61 0.61
N GLU A 26 -3.83 9.25 -0.52
CA GLU A 26 -5.24 8.86 -0.57
C GLU A 26 -5.54 7.63 0.29
N LEU A 27 -4.70 6.60 0.20
CA LEU A 27 -4.84 5.39 1.00
C LEU A 27 -4.75 5.73 2.50
N GLY A 28 -3.82 6.61 2.88
CA GLY A 28 -3.59 6.99 4.27
C GLY A 28 -4.74 7.80 4.85
N ALA A 29 -5.45 8.55 4.01
CA ALA A 29 -6.67 9.25 4.40
C ALA A 29 -7.86 8.30 4.62
N LYS A 30 -7.89 7.16 3.92
CA LYS A 30 -8.96 6.14 4.03
C LYS A 30 -8.71 5.09 5.12
N SER A 31 -7.46 4.88 5.51
CA SER A 31 -7.08 3.93 6.55
C SER A 31 -6.31 4.60 7.69
N SER A 32 -4.99 4.48 7.73
CA SER A 32 -4.14 5.06 8.76
C SER A 32 -2.76 5.44 8.24
N LEU A 33 -2.11 6.40 8.91
CA LEU A 33 -0.73 6.78 8.61
C LEU A 33 0.25 5.61 8.76
N ARG A 34 0.04 4.75 9.78
CA ARG A 34 0.88 3.56 10.01
C ARG A 34 0.85 2.62 8.82
N TYR A 35 -0.35 2.36 8.30
CA TYR A 35 -0.54 1.49 7.15
C TYR A 35 0.21 1.98 5.91
N VAL A 36 0.10 3.27 5.58
CA VAL A 36 0.75 3.79 4.37
C VAL A 36 2.26 3.96 4.49
N VAL A 37 2.79 4.16 5.69
CA VAL A 37 4.23 4.10 5.92
C VAL A 37 4.75 2.67 5.71
N GLN A 38 4.03 1.64 6.18
CA GLN A 38 4.40 0.26 5.91
C GLN A 38 4.31 -0.08 4.42
N LEU A 39 3.26 0.37 3.74
CA LEU A 39 3.13 0.21 2.29
C LEU A 39 4.25 0.88 1.51
N LEU A 40 4.75 2.05 1.94
CA LEU A 40 5.88 2.72 1.29
C LEU A 40 7.12 1.81 1.27
N SER A 41 7.48 1.23 2.42
CA SER A 41 8.63 0.33 2.50
C SER A 41 8.41 -0.95 1.67
N LEU A 42 7.20 -1.51 1.67
CA LEU A 42 6.86 -2.67 0.85
C LEU A 42 6.89 -2.35 -0.66
N ALA A 43 6.39 -1.20 -1.07
CA ALA A 43 6.43 -0.73 -2.45
C ALA A 43 7.88 -0.52 -2.90
N SER A 44 8.74 0.01 -2.04
CA SER A 44 10.19 0.11 -2.30
C SER A 44 10.84 -1.25 -2.51
N GLN A 45 10.51 -2.26 -1.69
CA GLN A 45 11.01 -3.62 -1.88
C GLN A 45 10.50 -4.21 -3.20
N ASN A 46 9.23 -3.97 -3.55
CA ASN A 46 8.66 -4.43 -4.82
C ASN A 46 9.32 -3.76 -6.04
N ALA A 47 9.65 -2.46 -5.96
CA ALA A 47 10.41 -1.78 -6.99
C ALA A 47 11.82 -2.39 -7.13
N ALA A 48 12.48 -2.67 -5.99
CA ALA A 48 13.80 -3.28 -5.95
C ALA A 48 13.82 -4.70 -6.58
N THR A 49 12.78 -5.51 -6.38
CA THR A 49 12.69 -6.83 -7.04
C THR A 49 12.54 -6.74 -8.56
N LYS A 50 12.08 -5.60 -9.07
CA LYS A 50 12.05 -5.26 -10.50
C LYS A 50 13.29 -4.49 -10.96
N HIS A 51 14.35 -4.46 -10.15
CA HIS A 51 15.60 -3.72 -10.41
C HIS A 51 15.41 -2.21 -10.61
N ARG A 52 14.36 -1.62 -10.00
CA ARG A 52 14.12 -0.17 -9.98
C ARG A 52 14.43 0.43 -8.62
N SER A 53 15.09 1.60 -8.60
CA SER A 53 15.31 2.40 -7.39
C SER A 53 14.14 3.33 -7.06
N ARG A 54 13.34 3.66 -8.08
CA ARG A 54 12.17 4.54 -7.97
C ARG A 54 10.89 3.72 -7.83
N VAL A 55 10.13 4.02 -6.78
CA VAL A 55 8.78 3.52 -6.55
C VAL A 55 7.82 4.20 -7.51
N GLU A 56 7.09 3.38 -8.27
CA GLU A 56 6.08 3.82 -9.21
C GLU A 56 4.68 3.46 -8.71
N LEU A 57 3.65 4.06 -9.32
CA LEU A 57 2.25 3.84 -8.95
C LEU A 57 1.90 2.35 -8.93
N GLU A 58 2.39 1.57 -9.90
CA GLU A 58 2.13 0.14 -9.99
C GLU A 58 2.66 -0.66 -8.78
N ASP A 59 3.73 -0.20 -8.13
CA ASP A 59 4.28 -0.87 -6.95
C ASP A 59 3.33 -0.66 -5.76
N VAL A 60 2.87 0.57 -5.56
CA VAL A 60 1.90 0.94 -4.52
C VAL A 60 0.58 0.21 -4.72
N GLU A 61 0.06 0.14 -5.94
CA GLU A 61 -1.18 -0.59 -6.22
C GLU A 61 -1.04 -2.09 -5.98
N ARG A 62 0.10 -2.68 -6.37
CA ARG A 62 0.36 -4.11 -6.15
C ARG A 62 0.42 -4.43 -4.67
N VAL A 63 1.20 -3.69 -3.89
CA VAL A 63 1.29 -3.94 -2.44
C VAL A 63 0.00 -3.60 -1.72
N GLY A 64 -0.74 -2.57 -2.14
CA GLY A 64 -2.05 -2.24 -1.59
C GLY A 64 -3.09 -3.33 -1.79
N LYS A 65 -3.04 -4.05 -2.93
CA LYS A 65 -3.91 -5.22 -3.18
C LYS A 65 -3.51 -6.45 -2.38
N LEU A 66 -2.22 -6.66 -2.13
CA LEU A 66 -1.72 -7.82 -1.38
C LEU A 66 -1.90 -7.66 0.13
N PHE A 67 -1.76 -6.44 0.63
CA PHE A 67 -1.81 -6.10 2.04
C PHE A 67 -3.05 -5.25 2.33
N VAL A 68 -4.22 -5.70 1.91
CA VAL A 68 -5.48 -4.99 2.21
C VAL A 68 -5.68 -4.95 3.72
N ASP A 69 -5.90 -3.74 4.22
CA ASP A 69 -6.16 -3.44 5.63
C ASP A 69 -7.24 -4.38 6.21
N VAL A 70 -7.12 -4.67 7.50
CA VAL A 70 -7.83 -5.71 8.27
C VAL A 70 -9.36 -5.71 8.05
N SER A 71 -9.93 -4.57 7.65
CA SER A 71 -11.33 -4.40 7.24
C SER A 71 -11.74 -5.23 6.02
N GLY A 72 -10.88 -5.33 5.01
CA GLY A 72 -11.15 -6.13 3.81
C GLY A 72 -11.08 -7.64 4.08
N ALA A 73 -10.29 -8.06 5.07
CA ALA A 73 -10.24 -9.47 5.48
C ALA A 73 -11.58 -9.93 6.08
N ALA A 74 -12.24 -9.11 6.90
CA ALA A 74 -13.57 -9.41 7.44
C ALA A 74 -14.65 -9.47 6.34
N GLU A 75 -14.58 -8.57 5.36
CA GLU A 75 -15.48 -8.56 4.20
C GLU A 75 -15.25 -9.77 3.27
N HIS A 76 -13.98 -10.17 3.10
CA HIS A 76 -13.60 -11.37 2.38
C HIS A 76 -14.07 -12.64 3.11
N LEU A 77 -13.97 -12.67 4.45
CA LEU A 77 -14.49 -13.76 5.29
C LEU A 77 -16.00 -13.91 5.11
N LYS A 78 -16.77 -12.80 5.17
CA LYS A 78 -18.23 -12.81 4.93
C LYS A 78 -18.59 -13.36 3.55
N LYS A 79 -17.87 -12.97 2.50
CA LYS A 79 -18.07 -13.52 1.14
C LYS A 79 -17.79 -15.02 1.06
N TYR A 80 -16.86 -15.53 1.86
CA TYR A 80 -16.57 -16.96 1.95
C TYR A 80 -17.63 -17.71 2.76
N GLU A 81 -18.13 -17.14 3.87
CA GLU A 81 -19.27 -17.69 4.60
C GLU A 81 -20.50 -17.85 3.71
N GLU A 82 -20.86 -16.84 2.92
CA GLU A 82 -21.99 -16.93 1.98
C GLU A 82 -21.85 -18.02 0.91
N LYS A 83 -20.61 -18.35 0.52
CA LYS A 83 -20.34 -19.44 -0.42
C LYS A 83 -20.38 -20.82 0.24
N LEU A 84 -20.01 -20.92 1.52
CA LEU A 84 -20.03 -22.17 2.29
C LEU A 84 -21.43 -22.52 2.81
N LEU A 85 -22.28 -21.52 3.05
CA LEU A 85 -23.67 -21.69 3.50
C LEU A 85 -24.66 -22.09 2.38
N LYS A 86 -24.19 -22.23 1.12
CA LYS A 86 -25.01 -22.63 -0.04
C LYS A 86 -24.93 -24.14 -0.38
N HIS A 87 -24.74 -24.99 0.63
CA HIS A 87 -24.88 -26.44 0.50
C HIS A 87 -26.01 -26.96 1.38
#